data_AF-A0A7K1B832-F1
#
_entry.id   AF-A0A7K1B832-F1
#
_cell.length_a   1.000
_cell.length_b   1.000
_cell.length_c   1.000
_cell.angle_alpha   90.00
_cell.angle_beta   90.00
_cell.angle_gamma   90.00
#
_symmetry.space_group_name_H-M   'P 1'
#
loop_
_entity.id
_entity.type
_entity.pdbx_description
1 polymer ?
#
loop_
_entity_poly.entity_id
_entity_poly.type
_entity_poly.pdbx_seq_one_letter_code
_entity_poly.pdbx_strand_id
1 'polypeptide(L)'
;MTGAVDPRSADPAASGTPEPPTTNHGRSVMSPQSMRAKFSSGGLETASPSRIVVMAYDRLDRDLAGATVAIDARDIERSHDLLVHAQALVMELHDMLDLDAWEHAPQLASIYQYVHELLVRANVKKSTQEVGEARTLLAGLGDAFRQAAVQVASSPAAPVVAPAAAAAPAAAAPAPAAPAFATPRPGPFALPDDAGRRLSVSA
;
A
#
# COMPACT_ATOMS: atom_id res chain seq x y z
N MET A 1 -18.43 94.39 4.86
CA MET A 1 -17.90 93.15 5.46
C MET A 1 -18.00 92.06 4.41
N THR A 2 -16.83 91.69 3.89
CA THR A 2 -16.42 90.51 3.12
C THR A 2 -17.49 89.53 2.66
N GLY A 3 -17.65 89.42 1.34
CA GLY A 3 -18.19 88.23 0.68
C GLY A 3 -17.11 87.16 0.51
N ALA A 4 -17.51 85.89 0.57
CA ALA A 4 -16.73 84.76 0.08
C ALA A 4 -17.48 84.19 -1.13
N VAL A 5 -17.07 84.64 -2.30
CA VAL A 5 -17.32 84.02 -3.61
C VAL A 5 -16.30 82.87 -3.75
N ASP A 6 -16.76 81.70 -4.24
CA ASP A 6 -16.28 80.90 -5.39
C ASP A 6 -14.75 80.93 -5.77
N PRO A 7 -14.21 80.20 -6.76
CA PRO A 7 -14.64 79.02 -7.53
C PRO A 7 -13.52 77.95 -7.59
N ARG A 8 -13.85 76.73 -8.03
CA ARG A 8 -13.21 76.11 -9.21
C ARG A 8 -13.94 74.80 -9.48
N SER A 9 -14.76 74.75 -10.53
CA SER A 9 -14.35 74.47 -11.91
C SER A 9 -13.72 73.10 -12.04
N ALA A 10 -14.00 72.30 -13.05
CA ALA A 10 -15.04 72.24 -14.07
C ALA A 10 -14.78 70.88 -14.74
N ASP A 11 -15.83 70.30 -15.30
CA ASP A 11 -15.86 69.08 -16.12
C ASP A 11 -14.78 69.09 -17.24
N PRO A 12 -14.36 67.92 -17.78
CA PRO A 12 -15.11 67.40 -18.93
C PRO A 12 -15.19 65.86 -19.07
N ALA A 13 -16.40 65.39 -19.41
CA ALA A 13 -16.74 64.42 -20.47
C ALA A 13 -15.77 63.26 -20.79
N ALA A 14 -16.27 62.01 -20.66
CA ALA A 14 -16.18 60.99 -21.71
C ALA A 14 -17.00 59.74 -21.35
N SER A 15 -17.99 59.41 -22.18
CA SER A 15 -18.56 58.07 -22.27
C SER A 15 -17.48 57.06 -22.66
N GLY A 16 -17.33 56.00 -21.89
CA GLY A 16 -16.40 54.89 -22.15
C GLY A 16 -16.82 53.65 -21.37
N THR A 17 -16.98 52.56 -22.11
CA THR A 17 -17.40 51.19 -21.78
C THR A 17 -16.81 50.60 -20.48
N PRO A 18 -17.53 49.75 -19.71
CA PRO A 18 -16.91 49.01 -18.61
C PRO A 18 -15.98 47.92 -19.15
N GLU A 19 -14.67 48.11 -18.97
CA GLU A 19 -13.68 47.03 -19.13
C GLU A 19 -13.86 46.00 -17.99
N PRO A 20 -13.96 44.69 -18.30
CA PRO A 20 -14.00 43.65 -17.28
C PRO A 20 -12.62 43.49 -16.62
N PRO A 21 -12.55 43.18 -15.30
CA PRO A 21 -11.27 42.89 -14.68
C PRO A 21 -10.66 41.63 -15.29
N THR A 22 -9.53 41.81 -16.00
CA THR A 22 -8.63 40.71 -16.34
C THR A 22 -7.99 40.21 -15.05
N THR A 23 -8.41 39.04 -14.61
CA THR A 23 -7.63 38.25 -13.65
C THR A 23 -7.70 36.79 -14.07
N ASN A 24 -6.63 36.42 -14.77
CA ASN A 24 -6.19 35.07 -15.01
C ASN A 24 -5.96 34.34 -13.69
N HIS A 25 -6.80 33.36 -13.36
CA HIS A 25 -6.42 32.26 -12.47
C HIS A 25 -7.00 30.96 -12.99
N GLY A 26 -6.14 30.27 -13.77
CA GLY A 26 -6.01 28.83 -13.85
C GLY A 26 -7.26 27.99 -13.60
N ARG A 27 -7.73 27.34 -14.68
CA ARG A 27 -8.28 25.99 -14.70
C ARG A 27 -8.04 25.26 -13.37
N SER A 28 -9.06 25.26 -12.49
CA SER A 28 -9.03 24.48 -11.27
C SER A 28 -9.11 23.02 -11.67
N VAL A 29 -7.93 22.45 -11.94
CA VAL A 29 -7.75 21.01 -11.93
C VAL A 29 -8.00 20.55 -10.51
N MET A 30 -8.93 19.62 -10.38
CA MET A 30 -9.27 18.97 -9.12
C MET A 30 -7.99 18.31 -8.57
N SER A 31 -7.37 18.96 -7.58
CA SER A 31 -6.12 18.49 -6.97
C SER A 31 -6.42 17.35 -5.97
N PRO A 32 -5.62 16.27 -5.92
CA PRO A 32 -5.86 15.05 -5.13
C PRO A 32 -5.95 15.25 -3.61
N GLN A 33 -5.62 16.44 -3.10
CA GLN A 33 -5.87 16.83 -1.70
C GLN A 33 -7.35 16.82 -1.29
N SER A 34 -8.28 16.82 -2.25
CA SER A 34 -9.72 16.76 -1.99
C SER A 34 -10.21 15.41 -1.46
N MET A 35 -9.35 14.38 -1.42
CA MET A 35 -9.65 13.12 -0.72
C MET A 35 -9.30 13.20 0.77
N ARG A 36 -8.21 13.89 1.13
CA ARG A 36 -7.75 14.00 2.53
C ARG A 36 -8.63 14.92 3.38
N ALA A 37 -9.15 15.99 2.77
CA ALA A 37 -10.06 16.93 3.43
C ALA A 37 -11.45 16.35 3.77
N LYS A 38 -11.82 15.20 3.20
CA LYS A 38 -13.07 14.49 3.54
C LYS A 38 -12.97 13.65 4.81
N PHE A 39 -11.77 13.43 5.35
CA PHE A 39 -11.55 12.62 6.54
C PHE A 39 -11.48 13.43 7.85
N SER A 40 -11.46 14.77 7.80
CA SER A 40 -11.16 15.60 8.98
C SER A 40 -12.36 16.28 9.64
N SER A 41 -13.56 16.26 9.05
CA SER A 41 -14.68 17.05 9.59
C SER A 41 -16.04 16.39 9.35
N GLY A 42 -16.49 15.58 10.32
CA GLY A 42 -17.88 15.16 10.46
C GLY A 42 -18.23 13.85 9.74
N GLY A 43 -18.36 12.77 10.51
CA GLY A 43 -18.94 11.52 10.00
C GLY A 43 -18.58 10.30 10.82
N LEU A 44 -19.33 10.06 11.90
CA LEU A 44 -19.46 8.72 12.50
C LEU A 44 -20.16 7.70 11.56
N GLU A 45 -20.32 8.03 10.26
CA GLU A 45 -20.85 7.18 9.19
C GLU A 45 -19.83 6.80 8.11
N THR A 46 -18.58 7.29 8.21
CA THR A 46 -17.46 6.83 7.37
C THR A 46 -16.67 5.79 8.15
N ALA A 47 -16.44 4.60 7.59
CA ALA A 47 -15.66 3.57 8.26
C ALA A 47 -14.33 4.15 8.78
N SER A 48 -14.05 3.96 10.07
CA SER A 48 -12.76 4.34 10.68
C SER A 48 -11.60 3.80 9.82
N PRO A 49 -10.47 4.53 9.70
CA PRO A 49 -9.29 4.04 8.97
C PRO A 49 -8.89 2.61 9.34
N SER A 50 -8.98 2.25 10.63
CA SER A 50 -8.72 0.89 11.11
C SER A 50 -9.71 -0.14 10.54
N ARG A 51 -10.97 0.26 10.35
CA ARG A 51 -12.00 -0.59 9.75
C ARG A 51 -11.79 -0.79 8.25
N ILE A 52 -11.29 0.22 7.54
CA ILE A 52 -10.93 0.10 6.11
C ILE A 52 -9.81 -0.95 5.95
N VAL A 53 -8.78 -0.91 6.80
CA VAL A 53 -7.69 -1.90 6.80
C VAL A 53 -8.21 -3.31 7.05
N VAL A 54 -9.03 -3.50 8.09
CA VAL A 54 -9.63 -4.82 8.38
C VAL A 54 -10.47 -5.32 7.20
N MET A 55 -11.29 -4.46 6.59
CA MET A 55 -12.08 -4.80 5.41
C MET A 55 -11.21 -5.15 4.18
N ALA A 56 -10.05 -4.53 4.03
CA ALA A 56 -9.09 -4.86 2.97
C ALA A 56 -8.52 -6.28 3.18
N TYR A 57 -8.14 -6.64 4.41
CA TYR A 57 -7.73 -8.01 4.74
C TYR A 57 -8.83 -9.05 4.51
N ASP A 58 -10.08 -8.74 4.87
CA ASP A 58 -11.22 -9.62 4.61
C ASP A 58 -11.53 -9.76 3.11
N ARG A 59 -11.24 -8.72 2.31
CA ARG A 59 -11.34 -8.81 0.84
C ARG A 59 -10.21 -9.65 0.26
N LEU A 60 -8.98 -9.46 0.72
CA LEU A 60 -7.82 -10.26 0.34
C LEU A 60 -8.05 -11.74 0.59
N ASP A 61 -8.53 -12.13 1.78
CA ASP A 61 -8.81 -13.55 2.08
C ASP A 61 -9.81 -14.17 1.09
N ARG A 62 -10.88 -13.44 0.77
CA ARG A 62 -11.89 -13.89 -0.19
C ARG A 62 -11.34 -14.00 -1.61
N ASP A 63 -10.55 -13.02 -2.06
CA ASP A 63 -9.96 -13.04 -3.38
C ASP A 63 -8.96 -14.21 -3.53
N LEU A 64 -8.13 -14.46 -2.52
CA LEU A 64 -7.16 -15.56 -2.54
C LEU A 64 -7.84 -16.93 -2.45
N ALA A 65 -8.87 -17.09 -1.60
CA ALA A 65 -9.66 -18.31 -1.56
C ALA A 65 -10.35 -18.58 -2.91
N GLY A 66 -10.94 -17.54 -3.52
CA GLY A 66 -11.54 -17.64 -4.84
C GLY A 66 -10.53 -17.95 -5.94
N ALA A 67 -9.33 -17.38 -5.87
CA ALA A 67 -8.25 -17.63 -6.82
C ALA A 67 -7.77 -19.08 -6.76
N THR A 68 -7.62 -19.66 -5.57
CA THR A 68 -7.31 -21.08 -5.40
C THR A 68 -8.34 -21.96 -6.10
N VAL A 69 -9.64 -21.74 -5.82
CA VAL A 69 -10.73 -22.49 -6.45
C VAL A 69 -10.73 -22.34 -7.97
N ALA A 70 -10.50 -21.14 -8.48
CA ALA A 70 -10.44 -20.88 -9.91
C ALA A 70 -9.22 -21.56 -10.58
N ILE A 71 -8.06 -21.58 -9.93
CA ILE A 71 -6.88 -22.31 -10.42
C ILE A 71 -7.15 -23.81 -10.49
N ASP A 72 -7.73 -24.39 -9.44
CA ASP A 72 -8.06 -25.82 -9.38
C ASP A 72 -9.10 -26.20 -10.45
N ALA A 73 -10.06 -25.32 -10.71
CA ALA A 73 -11.06 -25.46 -11.77
C ALA A 73 -10.52 -25.16 -13.19
N ARG A 74 -9.23 -24.76 -13.33
CA ARG A 74 -8.61 -24.30 -14.58
C ARG A 74 -9.29 -23.08 -15.22
N ASP A 75 -9.97 -22.26 -14.41
CA ASP A 75 -10.53 -20.98 -14.82
C ASP A 75 -9.44 -19.88 -14.77
N ILE A 76 -8.72 -19.75 -15.88
CA ILE A 76 -7.52 -18.91 -16.00
C ILE A 76 -7.85 -17.42 -15.91
N GLU A 77 -8.97 -16.99 -16.49
CA GLU A 77 -9.42 -15.61 -16.50
C GLU A 77 -9.85 -15.18 -15.11
N ARG A 78 -10.74 -15.95 -14.47
CA ARG A 78 -11.19 -15.64 -13.11
C ARG A 78 -10.06 -15.66 -12.09
N SER A 79 -9.14 -16.63 -12.19
CA SER A 79 -7.97 -16.66 -11.30
C SER A 79 -7.06 -15.45 -11.52
N HIS A 80 -6.92 -14.98 -12.77
CA HIS A 80 -6.14 -13.78 -13.07
C HIS A 80 -6.76 -12.55 -12.43
N ASP A 81 -8.06 -12.32 -12.63
CA ASP A 81 -8.76 -11.15 -12.11
C ASP A 81 -8.68 -11.05 -10.59
N LEU A 82 -8.90 -12.19 -9.90
CA LEU A 82 -8.81 -12.25 -8.44
C LEU A 82 -7.39 -11.97 -7.94
N LEU A 83 -6.37 -12.51 -8.61
CA LEU A 83 -4.97 -12.30 -8.21
C LEU A 83 -4.49 -10.88 -8.50
N VAL A 84 -4.88 -10.27 -9.63
CA VAL A 84 -4.57 -8.87 -9.93
C VAL A 84 -5.25 -7.93 -8.94
N HIS A 85 -6.51 -8.20 -8.59
CA HIS A 85 -7.21 -7.41 -7.58
C HIS A 85 -6.53 -7.53 -6.20
N ALA A 86 -6.14 -8.73 -5.79
CA ALA A 86 -5.38 -8.93 -4.55
C ALA A 86 -4.03 -8.19 -4.58
N GLN A 87 -3.30 -8.23 -5.70
CA GLN A 87 -2.04 -7.49 -5.87
C GLN A 87 -2.22 -5.98 -5.66
N ALA A 88 -3.29 -5.40 -6.23
CA ALA A 88 -3.60 -3.99 -6.09
C ALA A 88 -3.90 -3.62 -4.62
N LEU A 89 -4.69 -4.44 -3.92
CA LEU A 89 -4.98 -4.21 -2.50
C LEU A 89 -3.72 -4.27 -1.62
N VAL A 90 -2.79 -5.20 -1.88
CA VAL A 90 -1.54 -5.28 -1.11
C VAL A 90 -0.68 -4.04 -1.34
N MET A 91 -0.64 -3.49 -2.56
CA MET A 91 0.10 -2.24 -2.83
C MET A 91 -0.57 -1.02 -2.23
N GLU A 92 -1.89 -0.97 -2.23
CA GLU A 92 -2.61 0.09 -1.51
C GLU A 92 -2.30 0.05 0.00
N LEU A 93 -2.26 -1.14 0.61
CA LEU A 93 -1.87 -1.31 2.02
C LEU A 93 -0.41 -0.90 2.28
N HIS A 94 0.49 -1.20 1.35
CA HIS A 94 1.88 -0.78 1.41
C HIS A 94 1.99 0.76 1.34
N ASP A 95 1.27 1.40 0.43
CA ASP A 95 1.34 2.84 0.19
C ASP A 95 0.67 3.66 1.30
N MET A 96 -0.22 3.04 2.08
CA MET A 96 -0.79 3.62 3.30
C MET A 96 0.18 3.62 4.50
N LEU A 97 1.30 2.90 4.42
CA LEU A 97 2.22 2.76 5.55
C LEU A 97 3.10 4.00 5.71
N ASP A 98 3.10 4.56 6.91
CA ASP A 98 4.07 5.58 7.31
C ASP A 98 5.36 4.89 7.78
N LEU A 99 6.43 5.01 6.99
CA LEU A 99 7.71 4.36 7.24
C LEU A 99 8.49 5.00 8.40
N ASP A 100 8.18 6.24 8.76
CA ASP A 100 8.85 6.97 9.83
C ASP A 100 8.07 6.90 11.16
N ALA A 101 6.86 6.32 11.14
CA ALA A 101 6.01 6.24 12.32
C ALA A 101 6.57 5.31 13.42
N TRP A 102 7.37 4.30 13.07
CA TRP A 102 7.93 3.32 14.02
C TRP A 102 9.10 2.52 13.43
N GLU A 103 10.00 2.02 14.31
CA GLU A 103 11.23 1.30 13.95
C GLU A 103 11.00 0.08 13.04
N HIS A 104 9.83 -0.55 13.15
CA HIS A 104 9.50 -1.78 12.42
C HIS A 104 8.70 -1.57 11.13
N ALA A 105 8.40 -0.32 10.76
CA ALA A 105 7.67 -0.02 9.53
C ALA A 105 8.35 -0.59 8.26
N PRO A 106 9.68 -0.48 8.09
CA PRO A 106 10.35 -1.00 6.89
C PRO A 106 10.23 -2.52 6.74
N GLN A 107 10.19 -3.26 7.85
CA GLN A 107 10.00 -4.71 7.85
C GLN A 107 8.59 -5.06 7.38
N LEU A 108 7.57 -4.33 7.83
CA LEU A 108 6.19 -4.53 7.36
C LEU A 108 6.06 -4.21 5.86
N ALA A 109 6.68 -3.12 5.39
CA ALA A 109 6.73 -2.79 3.97
C ALA A 109 7.36 -3.93 3.14
N SER A 110 8.46 -4.52 3.64
CA SER A 110 9.13 -5.64 2.99
C SER A 110 8.25 -6.90 2.92
N ILE A 111 7.42 -7.15 3.94
CA ILE A 111 6.44 -8.24 3.91
C ILE A 111 5.39 -7.99 2.82
N TYR A 112 4.86 -6.77 2.70
CA TYR A 112 3.90 -6.45 1.63
C TYR A 112 4.51 -6.60 0.24
N GLN A 113 5.76 -6.19 0.04
CA GLN A 113 6.46 -6.39 -1.23
C GLN A 113 6.63 -7.89 -1.53
N TYR A 114 7.06 -8.68 -0.56
CA TYR A 114 7.20 -10.12 -0.73
C TYR A 114 5.88 -10.82 -1.07
N VAL A 115 4.79 -10.45 -0.38
CA VAL A 115 3.44 -10.95 -0.69
C VAL A 115 3.04 -10.57 -2.10
N HIS A 116 3.31 -9.34 -2.54
CA HIS A 116 3.02 -8.92 -3.91
C HIS A 116 3.77 -9.76 -4.94
N GLU A 117 5.06 -10.02 -4.74
CA GLU A 117 5.85 -10.90 -5.60
C GLU A 117 5.30 -12.33 -5.64
N LEU A 118 4.87 -12.88 -4.50
CA LEU A 118 4.20 -14.18 -4.43
C LEU A 118 2.94 -14.19 -5.29
N LEU A 119 2.09 -13.17 -5.20
CA LEU A 119 0.85 -13.09 -5.97
C LEU A 119 1.10 -12.90 -7.47
N VAL A 120 2.16 -12.18 -7.86
CA VAL A 120 2.57 -12.06 -9.27
C VAL A 120 3.01 -13.42 -9.80
N ARG A 121 3.89 -14.12 -9.09
CA ARG A 121 4.33 -15.47 -9.49
C ARG A 121 3.17 -16.45 -9.54
N ALA A 122 2.26 -16.38 -8.55
CA ALA A 122 1.07 -17.21 -8.49
C ALA A 122 0.17 -16.99 -9.71
N ASN A 123 0.05 -15.74 -10.17
CA ASN A 123 -0.76 -15.41 -11.35
C ASN A 123 -0.14 -15.92 -12.65
N VAL A 124 1.19 -15.79 -12.79
CA VAL A 124 1.92 -16.26 -13.97
C VAL A 124 1.92 -17.79 -14.05
N LYS A 125 2.21 -18.47 -12.95
CA LYS A 125 2.36 -19.94 -12.89
C LYS A 125 1.05 -20.66 -12.61
N LYS A 126 0.01 -19.95 -12.16
CA LYS A 126 -1.21 -20.53 -11.59
C LYS A 126 -0.90 -21.52 -10.48
N SER A 127 -0.08 -21.07 -9.52
CA SER A 127 0.41 -21.88 -8.39
C SER A 127 -0.45 -21.66 -7.14
N THR A 128 -1.24 -22.67 -6.76
CA THR A 128 -2.02 -22.62 -5.50
C THR A 128 -1.12 -22.60 -4.26
N GLN A 129 0.10 -23.14 -4.35
CA GLN A 129 1.09 -23.08 -3.28
C GLN A 129 1.51 -21.64 -2.99
N GLU A 130 1.83 -20.85 -4.02
CA GLU A 130 2.21 -19.44 -3.85
C GLU A 130 1.02 -18.60 -3.33
N VAL A 131 -0.22 -18.92 -3.73
CA VAL A 131 -1.44 -18.31 -3.15
C VAL A 131 -1.59 -18.67 -1.67
N GLY A 132 -1.37 -19.92 -1.29
CA GLY A 132 -1.49 -20.39 0.10
C GLY A 132 -0.46 -19.74 1.04
N GLU A 133 0.76 -19.55 0.56
CA GLU A 133 1.81 -18.84 1.30
C GLU A 133 1.43 -17.37 1.53
N ALA A 134 1.02 -16.66 0.47
CA ALA A 134 0.56 -15.28 0.56
C ALA A 134 -0.63 -15.15 1.54
N ARG A 135 -1.59 -16.08 1.47
CA ARG A 135 -2.75 -16.10 2.36
C ARG A 135 -2.38 -16.31 3.82
N THR A 136 -1.39 -17.17 4.10
CA THR A 136 -0.91 -17.43 5.47
C THR A 136 -0.28 -16.18 6.09
N LEU A 137 0.57 -15.48 5.33
CA LEU A 137 1.19 -14.23 5.77
C LEU A 137 0.14 -13.14 6.04
N LEU A 138 -0.80 -12.97 5.11
CA LEU A 138 -1.86 -11.98 5.22
C LEU A 138 -2.86 -12.29 6.35
N ALA A 139 -3.11 -13.56 6.66
CA ALA A 139 -3.95 -13.96 7.79
C ALA A 139 -3.36 -13.52 9.12
N GLY A 140 -2.06 -13.77 9.34
CA GLY A 140 -1.35 -13.35 10.55
C GLY A 140 -1.35 -11.82 10.73
N LEU A 141 -1.12 -11.08 9.65
CA LEU A 141 -1.19 -9.62 9.67
C LEU A 141 -2.62 -9.12 9.94
N GLY A 142 -3.62 -9.68 9.26
CA GLY A 142 -5.02 -9.30 9.44
C GLY A 142 -5.51 -9.52 10.87
N ASP A 143 -5.11 -10.62 11.52
CA ASP A 143 -5.42 -10.87 12.93
C ASP A 143 -4.79 -9.83 13.86
N ALA A 144 -3.52 -9.49 13.65
CA ALA A 144 -2.84 -8.45 14.42
C ALA A 144 -3.55 -7.09 14.29
N PHE A 145 -3.95 -6.70 13.08
CA PHE A 145 -4.68 -5.44 12.85
C PHE A 145 -6.10 -5.46 13.45
N ARG A 146 -6.81 -6.59 13.40
CA ARG A 146 -8.11 -6.75 14.07
C ARG A 146 -7.98 -6.59 15.58
N GLN A 147 -6.99 -7.23 16.19
CA GLN A 147 -6.72 -7.11 17.62
C GLN A 147 -6.39 -5.65 18.01
N ALA A 148 -5.55 -4.97 17.23
CA ALA A 148 -5.23 -3.56 17.44
C ALA A 148 -6.48 -2.66 17.33
N ALA A 149 -7.35 -2.90 16.34
CA ALA A 149 -8.58 -2.14 16.17
C ALA A 149 -9.55 -2.29 17.36
N VAL A 150 -9.65 -3.49 17.95
CA VAL A 150 -10.47 -3.72 19.15
C VAL A 150 -9.90 -2.97 20.36
N GLN A 151 -8.58 -2.94 20.54
CA GLN A 151 -7.95 -2.21 21.64
C GLN A 151 -8.19 -0.70 21.55
N VAL A 152 -8.16 -0.13 20.35
CA VAL A 152 -8.47 1.30 20.11
C VAL A 152 -9.95 1.60 20.39
N ALA A 153 -10.87 0.69 20.05
CA ALA A 153 -12.30 0.88 20.26
C ALA A 153 -12.77 0.69 21.72
N SER A 154 -12.03 -0.08 22.52
CA SER A 154 -12.41 -0.46 23.88
C SER A 154 -12.03 0.58 24.96
N SER A 155 -11.41 1.69 24.56
CA SER A 155 -11.01 2.77 25.48
C SER A 155 -11.76 4.08 25.17
N PRO A 156 -12.87 4.40 25.87
CA PRO A 156 -13.50 5.71 25.75
C PRO A 156 -12.87 6.70 26.74
N ALA A 157 -12.34 7.80 26.20
CA ALA A 157 -11.90 9.05 26.86
C ALA A 157 -10.41 9.21 27.26
N ALA A 158 -9.65 9.91 26.40
CA ALA A 158 -8.96 11.20 26.66
C ALA A 158 -8.15 11.60 25.40
N PRO A 159 -7.95 12.92 25.11
CA PRO A 159 -7.39 13.38 23.85
C PRO A 159 -5.93 12.92 23.68
N VAL A 160 -5.52 12.85 22.42
CA VAL A 160 -4.16 12.56 21.93
C VAL A 160 -3.07 13.33 22.69
N VAL A 161 -2.61 12.75 23.78
CA VAL A 161 -1.23 12.85 24.25
C VAL A 161 -0.83 11.42 24.59
N ALA A 162 0.18 10.95 23.87
CA ALA A 162 0.78 9.63 24.07
C ALA A 162 0.94 9.32 25.57
N PRO A 163 0.48 8.16 26.06
CA PRO A 163 0.92 7.69 27.35
C PRO A 163 2.24 6.95 27.16
N ALA A 164 3.27 7.56 27.72
CA ALA A 164 4.48 6.89 28.17
C ALA A 164 4.15 5.68 29.05
N ALA A 165 4.90 4.59 28.82
CA ALA A 165 5.31 3.54 29.74
C ALA A 165 4.42 3.22 30.96
N ALA A 166 3.80 2.02 30.95
CA ALA A 166 3.61 1.21 32.16
C ALA A 166 3.44 -0.29 31.85
N ALA A 167 4.46 -1.07 32.27
CA ALA A 167 4.40 -2.45 32.74
C ALA A 167 3.89 -3.58 31.81
N ALA A 168 4.83 -4.25 31.14
CA ALA A 168 4.69 -5.68 30.84
C ALA A 168 5.23 -6.50 32.04
N PRO A 169 4.47 -7.46 32.62
CA PRO A 169 5.07 -8.47 33.46
C PRO A 169 5.86 -9.43 32.57
N ALA A 170 7.11 -9.65 32.92
CA ALA A 170 7.98 -10.63 32.29
C ALA A 170 7.35 -12.03 32.34
N ALA A 171 7.04 -12.59 31.18
CA ALA A 171 6.84 -14.02 30.98
C ALA A 171 7.82 -14.48 29.89
N ALA A 172 8.88 -15.13 30.35
CA ALA A 172 9.89 -15.77 29.52
C ALA A 172 9.33 -17.02 28.82
N ALA A 173 9.54 -17.13 27.50
CA ALA A 173 9.58 -18.38 26.73
C ALA A 173 10.10 -18.08 25.29
N PRO A 174 10.71 -19.06 24.60
CA PRO A 174 11.99 -18.87 23.91
C PRO A 174 11.87 -18.47 22.43
N ALA A 175 12.93 -17.82 21.95
CA ALA A 175 13.14 -17.48 20.55
C ALA A 175 12.99 -18.70 19.61
N PRO A 176 12.28 -18.58 18.47
CA PRO A 176 12.41 -19.55 17.40
C PRO A 176 13.75 -19.33 16.70
N ALA A 177 14.57 -20.39 16.67
CA ALA A 177 15.78 -20.46 15.86
C ALA A 177 15.43 -20.18 14.40
N ALA A 178 16.12 -19.21 13.79
CA ALA A 178 16.05 -18.94 12.37
C ALA A 178 16.44 -20.21 11.58
N PRO A 179 15.72 -20.59 10.51
CA PRO A 179 16.22 -21.62 9.60
C PRO A 179 17.41 -21.05 8.82
N ALA A 180 18.57 -21.69 8.97
CA ALA A 180 19.73 -21.45 8.13
C ALA A 180 19.38 -21.86 6.68
N PHE A 181 19.31 -20.88 5.78
CA PHE A 181 19.30 -21.15 4.35
C PHE A 181 20.65 -21.79 3.97
N ALA A 182 20.61 -23.10 3.73
CA ALA A 182 21.73 -23.83 3.14
C ALA A 182 21.91 -23.37 1.69
N THR A 183 22.98 -22.65 1.41
CA THR A 183 23.39 -22.31 0.05
C THR A 183 23.85 -23.59 -0.66
N PRO A 184 23.25 -24.02 -1.77
CA PRO A 184 23.79 -25.14 -2.54
C PRO A 184 25.10 -24.70 -3.22
N ARG A 185 26.18 -25.45 -2.94
CA ARG A 185 27.47 -25.31 -3.61
C ARG A 185 27.34 -25.85 -5.04
N PRO A 186 27.70 -25.10 -6.10
CA PRO A 186 27.71 -25.65 -7.45
C PRO A 186 28.84 -26.68 -7.58
N GLY A 187 28.50 -27.90 -8.00
CA GLY A 187 29.48 -28.91 -8.42
C GLY A 187 30.10 -28.54 -9.77
N PRO A 188 31.34 -28.97 -10.06
CA PRO A 188 31.98 -28.65 -11.33
C PRO A 188 31.26 -29.33 -12.50
N PHE A 189 30.89 -28.51 -13.48
CA PHE A 189 30.39 -28.89 -14.79
C PHE A 189 31.48 -29.68 -15.53
N ALA A 190 31.31 -31.00 -15.65
CA ALA A 190 32.19 -31.84 -16.45
C ALA A 190 31.83 -31.67 -17.93
N LEU A 191 32.71 -31.01 -18.68
CA LEU A 191 32.70 -31.01 -20.14
C LEU A 191 33.21 -32.39 -20.64
N PRO A 192 32.57 -33.04 -21.61
CA PRO A 192 33.18 -34.15 -22.32
C PRO A 192 34.26 -33.62 -23.28
N ASP A 193 35.50 -34.06 -23.09
CA ASP A 193 36.60 -33.83 -24.02
C ASP A 193 36.48 -34.80 -25.21
N ASP A 194 36.20 -34.23 -26.39
CA ASP A 194 36.29 -34.89 -27.70
C ASP A 194 37.77 -35.08 -28.05
N ALA A 195 38.38 -36.15 -27.55
CA ALA A 195 39.73 -36.54 -27.96
C ALA A 195 39.65 -37.49 -29.16
N GLY A 196 39.73 -36.87 -30.33
CA GLY A 196 39.93 -37.49 -31.63
C GLY A 196 40.95 -38.64 -31.62
N ARG A 197 40.42 -39.81 -31.95
CA ARG A 197 41.08 -41.00 -32.49
C ARG A 197 42.26 -40.65 -33.40
N ARG A 198 43.50 -40.88 -32.94
CA ARG A 198 44.71 -40.94 -33.78
C ARG A 198 45.47 -42.24 -33.57
N LEU A 199 45.40 -43.09 -34.60
CA LEU A 199 46.49 -43.81 -35.28
C LEU A 199 47.64 -44.42 -34.45
N SER A 200 47.75 -45.76 -34.54
CA SER A 200 48.97 -46.59 -34.51
C SER A 200 48.55 -48.05 -34.73
N VAL A 201 49.20 -48.95 -35.46
CA VAL A 201 50.36 -48.91 -36.38
C VAL A 201 50.30 -50.23 -37.16
N SER A 202 50.75 -50.24 -38.42
CA SER A 202 51.07 -51.47 -39.17
C SER A 202 52.49 -51.91 -38.85
N ALA A 203 52.68 -53.21 -38.60
CA ALA A 203 53.84 -54.02 -38.99
C ALA A 203 53.40 -55.49 -39.03
#